data_AF-A0A2V3PSI5-F1
#
_entry.id   AF-A0A2V3PSI5-F1
#
_cell.length_a   1.000
_cell.length_b   1.000
_cell.length_c   1.000
_cell.angle_alpha   90.00
_cell.angle_beta   90.00
_cell.angle_gamma   90.00
#
_symmetry.space_group_name_H-M   'P 1'
#
loop_
_entity.id
_entity.type
_entity.pdbx_description
1 polymer ?
#
loop_
_entity_poly.entity_id
_entity_poly.type
_entity_poly.pdbx_seq_one_letter_code
_entity_poly.pdbx_strand_id
1 'polypeptide(L)'
;MRRNIITLVLLVISSIMYAQIADKPLFRDPVYDGAADPVVIWNKGEQKWFMFYTNRRANLEDVNGVDWVHKTPIGIAESTDGGATWKYRGTANITYGGDDYTYWAPDIIENNGTYHMYLTVVPGTFTDWKHPREIVHLTSYNLIDWDYQSSLSLASDKVIDAGIFKVNDNLWYLYYNNEKDRKSIYYAQSSDLRNWTDMGRVVADQSGEGPKVFYWHNKYFMIVDNWKGLGVYSSDDLRTWIRQDENILARGGSGVDDGTNGLHADVVINNDRAYIFYFTHPGRANGNSGDSYETRRSSIQVAELEYKDGIITCDRDKPVQICLK
;
A
#
# COMPACT_ATOMS: atom_id res chain seq x y z
N MET A 1 -22.30 -63.56 2.45
CA MET A 1 -22.63 -62.12 2.56
C MET A 1 -21.44 -61.30 2.09
N ARG A 2 -21.47 -60.79 0.85
CA ARG A 2 -20.46 -59.87 0.32
C ARG A 2 -20.86 -58.44 0.70
N ARG A 3 -20.04 -57.76 1.50
CA ARG A 3 -20.19 -56.32 1.79
C ARG A 3 -19.56 -55.55 0.63
N ASN A 4 -20.39 -54.86 -0.15
CA ASN A 4 -19.93 -53.87 -1.12
C ASN A 4 -19.50 -52.62 -0.36
N ILE A 5 -18.21 -52.28 -0.42
CA ILE A 5 -17.70 -50.99 0.02
C ILE A 5 -17.87 -50.05 -1.18
N ILE A 6 -18.74 -49.06 -1.07
CA ILE A 6 -18.87 -47.97 -2.03
C ILE A 6 -17.84 -46.91 -1.61
N THR A 7 -16.76 -46.80 -2.37
CA THR A 7 -15.80 -45.70 -2.22
C THR A 7 -16.40 -44.46 -2.89
N LEU A 8 -16.81 -43.48 -2.08
CA LEU A 8 -17.23 -42.17 -2.56
C LEU A 8 -15.99 -41.38 -2.99
N VAL A 9 -15.80 -41.18 -4.28
CA VAL A 9 -14.75 -40.30 -4.82
C VAL A 9 -15.30 -38.86 -4.76
N LEU A 10 -14.79 -38.06 -3.83
CA LEU A 10 -15.01 -36.61 -3.86
C LEU A 10 -14.20 -36.02 -5.02
N LEU A 11 -14.90 -35.54 -6.04
CA LEU A 11 -14.29 -34.73 -7.09
C LEU A 11 -14.09 -33.32 -6.52
N VAL A 12 -12.84 -32.97 -6.17
CA VAL A 12 -12.48 -31.59 -5.89
C VAL A 12 -12.37 -30.87 -7.24
N ILE A 13 -13.42 -30.16 -7.62
CA ILE A 13 -13.37 -29.26 -8.78
C ILE A 13 -12.55 -28.05 -8.34
N SER A 14 -11.26 -28.05 -8.68
CA SER A 14 -10.44 -26.85 -8.59
C SER A 14 -10.90 -25.89 -9.67
N SER A 15 -11.54 -24.79 -9.27
CA SER A 15 -11.89 -23.70 -10.16
C SER A 15 -10.61 -23.11 -10.74
N ILE A 16 -10.33 -23.34 -12.02
CA ILE A 16 -9.24 -22.65 -12.71
C ILE A 16 -9.66 -21.18 -12.82
N MET A 17 -9.08 -20.32 -11.98
CA MET A 17 -9.20 -18.88 -12.15
C MET A 17 -8.36 -18.45 -13.36
N TYR A 18 -9.01 -17.80 -14.31
CA TYR A 18 -8.36 -17.20 -15.47
C TYR A 18 -8.10 -15.71 -15.19
N ALA A 19 -7.07 -15.16 -15.84
CA ALA A 19 -6.84 -13.72 -15.84
C ALA A 19 -8.07 -12.98 -16.39
N GLN A 20 -8.46 -11.92 -15.70
CA GLN A 20 -9.55 -11.03 -16.09
C GLN A 20 -9.02 -9.60 -16.23
N ILE A 21 -9.73 -8.78 -16.99
CA ILE A 21 -9.43 -7.35 -17.06
C ILE A 21 -9.83 -6.72 -15.72
N ALA A 22 -8.88 -6.04 -15.08
CA ALA A 22 -9.14 -5.29 -13.86
C ALA A 22 -10.04 -4.07 -14.14
N ASP A 23 -10.92 -3.74 -13.19
CA ASP A 23 -11.76 -2.55 -13.26
C ASP A 23 -10.91 -1.27 -13.31
N LYS A 24 -11.46 -0.21 -13.93
CA LYS A 24 -10.85 1.12 -14.03
C LYS A 24 -11.89 2.23 -13.81
N PRO A 25 -11.87 2.97 -12.68
CA PRO A 25 -10.95 2.83 -11.54
C PRO A 25 -11.08 1.45 -10.89
N LEU A 26 -10.00 0.98 -10.26
CA LEU A 26 -9.99 -0.33 -9.61
C LEU A 26 -10.90 -0.33 -8.38
N PHE A 27 -10.85 0.75 -7.59
CA PHE A 27 -11.68 0.88 -6.40
C PHE A 27 -11.92 2.34 -6.02
N ARG A 28 -13.15 2.61 -5.57
CA ARG A 28 -13.55 3.83 -4.88
C ARG A 28 -14.21 3.46 -3.57
N ASP A 29 -13.81 4.15 -2.52
CA ASP A 29 -14.40 3.96 -1.20
C ASP A 29 -15.84 4.52 -1.18
N PRO A 30 -16.85 3.72 -0.81
CA PRO A 30 -18.24 4.18 -0.84
C PRO A 30 -18.65 5.01 0.38
N VAL A 31 -17.78 5.16 1.39
CA VAL A 31 -18.11 5.81 2.67
C VAL A 31 -17.70 7.27 2.67
N TYR A 32 -16.43 7.53 2.37
CA TYR A 32 -15.77 8.82 2.39
C TYR A 32 -15.19 9.23 1.03
N ASP A 33 -15.07 8.28 0.09
CA ASP A 33 -14.57 8.50 -1.28
C ASP A 33 -13.14 9.05 -1.36
N GLY A 34 -12.33 8.71 -0.35
CA GLY A 34 -10.92 9.08 -0.25
C GLY A 34 -10.01 7.87 -0.06
N ALA A 35 -10.12 6.86 -0.92
CA ALA A 35 -9.25 5.68 -0.88
C ALA A 35 -7.82 6.05 -1.33
N ALA A 36 -6.83 5.89 -0.45
CA ALA A 36 -5.44 6.26 -0.71
C ALA A 36 -4.47 5.25 -0.07
N ASP A 37 -3.20 5.28 -0.49
CA ASP A 37 -2.10 4.53 0.12
C ASP A 37 -2.41 3.02 0.26
N PRO A 38 -2.69 2.31 -0.87
CA PRO A 38 -3.14 0.93 -0.83
C PRO A 38 -2.02 -0.03 -0.41
N VAL A 39 -2.40 -1.15 0.23
CA VAL A 39 -1.58 -2.37 0.34
C VAL A 39 -2.43 -3.60 0.10
N VAL A 40 -1.96 -4.53 -0.72
CA VAL A 40 -2.66 -5.73 -1.17
C VAL A 40 -2.05 -6.97 -0.54
N ILE A 41 -2.86 -7.77 0.15
CA ILE A 41 -2.41 -8.97 0.85
C ILE A 41 -3.45 -10.08 0.79
N TRP A 42 -2.97 -11.32 0.69
CA TRP A 42 -3.83 -12.51 0.71
C TRP A 42 -4.30 -12.85 2.12
N ASN A 43 -5.61 -12.92 2.30
CA ASN A 43 -6.21 -13.49 3.50
C ASN A 43 -6.29 -15.01 3.38
N LYS A 44 -5.39 -15.72 4.06
CA LYS A 44 -5.35 -17.19 4.08
C LYS A 44 -6.62 -17.83 4.65
N GLY A 45 -7.23 -17.22 5.66
CA GLY A 45 -8.40 -17.76 6.36
C GLY A 45 -9.66 -17.67 5.51
N GLU A 46 -9.83 -16.56 4.80
CA GLU A 46 -11.00 -16.35 3.93
C GLU A 46 -10.79 -16.73 2.47
N GLN A 47 -9.54 -16.98 2.09
CA GLN A 47 -9.16 -17.24 0.71
C GLN A 47 -9.61 -16.11 -0.24
N LYS A 48 -9.32 -14.86 0.17
CA LYS A 48 -9.61 -13.65 -0.60
C LYS A 48 -8.41 -12.72 -0.58
N TRP A 49 -8.27 -11.93 -1.63
CA TRP A 49 -7.36 -10.79 -1.62
C TRP A 49 -8.00 -9.65 -0.87
N PHE A 50 -7.28 -9.08 0.10
CA PHE A 50 -7.67 -7.84 0.77
C PHE A 50 -6.78 -6.70 0.28
N MET A 51 -7.37 -5.51 0.21
CA MET A 51 -6.69 -4.26 -0.02
C MET A 51 -7.01 -3.34 1.15
N PHE A 52 -5.99 -2.98 1.91
CA PHE A 52 -6.10 -1.98 2.95
C PHE A 52 -5.76 -0.62 2.35
N TYR A 53 -6.41 0.44 2.82
CA TYR A 53 -6.17 1.79 2.34
C TYR A 53 -6.43 2.82 3.43
N THR A 54 -5.69 3.94 3.40
CA THR A 54 -6.04 5.14 4.14
C THR A 54 -7.41 5.63 3.69
N ASN A 55 -8.37 5.72 4.59
CA ASN A 55 -9.73 6.16 4.25
C ASN A 55 -9.94 7.66 4.57
N ARG A 56 -9.51 8.53 3.66
CA ARG A 56 -9.60 10.00 3.79
C ARG A 56 -11.05 10.47 3.67
N ARG A 57 -11.46 11.41 4.51
CA ARG A 57 -12.83 11.96 4.61
C ARG A 57 -13.11 12.99 3.50
N ALA A 58 -12.99 12.61 2.24
CA ALA A 58 -13.09 13.55 1.11
C ALA A 58 -14.45 14.26 1.02
N ASN A 59 -15.52 13.58 1.45
CA ASN A 59 -16.88 14.12 1.53
C ASN A 59 -17.20 14.92 2.80
N LEU A 60 -16.20 15.25 3.62
CA LEU A 60 -16.39 16.10 4.80
C LEU A 60 -16.87 17.51 4.38
N GLU A 61 -18.01 17.92 4.93
CA GLU A 61 -18.52 19.29 4.82
C GLU A 61 -17.75 20.23 5.76
N ASP A 62 -17.70 21.52 5.46
CA ASP A 62 -17.09 22.56 6.30
C ASP A 62 -15.64 22.30 6.75
N VAL A 63 -14.83 21.73 5.86
CA VAL A 63 -13.41 21.44 6.09
C VAL A 63 -12.62 22.67 6.53
N ASN A 64 -11.79 22.46 7.55
CA ASN A 64 -10.82 23.44 8.02
C ASN A 64 -9.39 22.92 7.82
N GLY A 65 -8.70 23.48 6.82
CA GLY A 65 -7.33 23.08 6.50
C GLY A 65 -7.27 21.63 6.01
N VAL A 66 -6.58 20.77 6.75
CA VAL A 66 -6.35 19.37 6.36
C VAL A 66 -7.11 18.35 7.21
N ASP A 67 -8.09 18.77 7.99
CA ASP A 67 -8.85 17.87 8.86
C ASP A 67 -9.50 16.69 8.12
N TRP A 68 -9.86 16.83 6.85
CA TRP A 68 -10.38 15.77 6.00
C TRP A 68 -9.42 14.58 5.81
N VAL A 69 -8.10 14.76 6.00
CA VAL A 69 -7.12 13.65 6.01
C VAL A 69 -6.87 13.07 7.39
N HIS A 70 -7.51 13.62 8.42
CA HIS A 70 -7.45 13.16 9.80
C HIS A 70 -8.72 12.40 10.21
N LYS A 71 -8.69 11.75 11.39
CA LYS A 71 -9.73 10.83 11.87
C LYS A 71 -10.03 9.72 10.86
N THR A 72 -8.99 9.24 10.20
CA THR A 72 -9.10 8.27 9.12
C THR A 72 -8.92 6.86 9.68
N PRO A 73 -9.92 5.97 9.54
CA PRO A 73 -9.69 4.55 9.75
C PRO A 73 -8.86 3.98 8.58
N ILE A 74 -8.39 2.75 8.74
CA ILE A 74 -7.93 1.95 7.62
C ILE A 74 -9.11 1.18 7.04
N GLY A 75 -9.49 1.50 5.80
CA GLY A 75 -10.52 0.79 5.05
C GLY A 75 -10.01 -0.53 4.51
N ILE A 76 -10.93 -1.45 4.24
CA ILE A 76 -10.66 -2.76 3.64
C ILE A 76 -11.60 -2.96 2.46
N ALA A 77 -11.02 -3.27 1.30
CA ALA A 77 -11.71 -3.83 0.16
C ALA A 77 -11.30 -5.30 -0.03
N GLU A 78 -12.18 -6.12 -0.61
CA GLU A 78 -11.91 -7.52 -0.91
C GLU A 78 -12.13 -7.87 -2.37
N SER A 79 -11.36 -8.84 -2.86
CA SER A 79 -11.49 -9.44 -4.18
C SER A 79 -11.50 -10.97 -4.09
N THR A 80 -12.41 -11.57 -4.84
CA THR A 80 -12.59 -13.03 -4.96
C THR A 80 -12.25 -13.55 -6.36
N ASP A 81 -11.82 -12.68 -7.27
CA ASP A 81 -11.57 -12.98 -8.69
C ASP A 81 -10.11 -12.71 -9.10
N GLY A 82 -9.21 -12.76 -8.11
CA GLY A 82 -7.78 -12.59 -8.35
C GLY A 82 -7.37 -11.13 -8.54
N GLY A 83 -8.08 -10.19 -7.92
CA GLY A 83 -7.77 -8.77 -7.92
C GLY A 83 -8.35 -7.99 -9.10
N ALA A 84 -9.25 -8.59 -9.89
CA ALA A 84 -9.84 -7.93 -11.04
C ALA A 84 -10.95 -6.95 -10.63
N THR A 85 -11.80 -7.34 -9.68
CA THR A 85 -12.82 -6.48 -9.09
C THR A 85 -12.69 -6.43 -7.57
N TRP A 86 -13.09 -5.31 -6.97
CA TRP A 86 -12.94 -5.04 -5.54
C TRP A 86 -14.24 -4.50 -4.95
N LYS A 87 -14.59 -4.97 -3.76
CA LYS A 87 -15.78 -4.54 -3.02
C LYS A 87 -15.42 -4.05 -1.63
N TYR A 88 -16.08 -3.00 -1.18
CA TYR A 88 -15.93 -2.52 0.19
C TYR A 88 -16.32 -3.62 1.17
N ARG A 89 -15.45 -3.86 2.14
CA ARG A 89 -15.63 -4.88 3.17
C ARG A 89 -15.90 -4.27 4.53
N GLY A 90 -15.25 -3.16 4.86
CA GLY A 90 -15.33 -2.54 6.18
C GLY A 90 -14.06 -1.78 6.51
N THR A 91 -13.79 -1.62 7.81
CA THR A 91 -12.56 -1.03 8.33
C THR A 91 -11.82 -2.03 9.20
N ALA A 92 -10.50 -1.89 9.30
CA ALA A 92 -9.69 -2.64 10.26
C ALA A 92 -10.05 -2.24 11.70
N ASN A 93 -10.22 -3.24 12.58
CA ASN A 93 -10.45 -3.03 14.00
C ASN A 93 -9.11 -2.88 14.71
N ILE A 94 -8.67 -1.64 14.95
CA ILE A 94 -7.37 -1.33 15.56
C ILE A 94 -7.57 -1.00 17.05
N THR A 95 -6.84 -1.69 17.92
CA THR A 95 -6.94 -1.54 19.39
C THR A 95 -6.04 -0.45 19.99
N TYR A 96 -5.32 0.30 19.15
CA TYR A 96 -4.41 1.38 19.55
C TYR A 96 -4.96 2.76 19.21
N GLY A 97 -4.96 3.70 20.16
CA GLY A 97 -5.35 5.09 19.94
C GLY A 97 -6.70 5.47 20.52
N GLY A 98 -7.11 6.73 20.34
CA GLY A 98 -8.41 7.25 20.74
C GLY A 98 -9.38 7.41 19.55
N ASP A 99 -10.63 7.74 19.85
CA ASP A 99 -11.72 7.87 18.85
C ASP A 99 -11.46 8.91 17.74
N ASP A 100 -10.52 9.84 17.96
CA ASP A 100 -10.15 10.90 17.02
C ASP A 100 -8.77 10.68 16.38
N TYR A 101 -8.12 9.55 16.66
CA TYR A 101 -6.82 9.22 16.06
C TYR A 101 -6.93 9.00 14.56
N THR A 102 -5.81 9.21 13.90
CA THR A 102 -5.69 9.10 12.45
C THR A 102 -4.70 8.00 12.11
N TYR A 103 -5.08 7.12 11.19
CA TYR A 103 -4.26 6.04 10.69
C TYR A 103 -3.96 6.22 9.20
N TRP A 104 -2.69 6.11 8.81
CA TRP A 104 -2.24 6.28 7.43
C TRP A 104 -1.32 5.16 6.97
N ALA A 105 -1.38 4.88 5.67
CA ALA A 105 -0.40 4.11 4.90
C ALA A 105 0.08 2.83 5.60
N PRO A 106 -0.81 1.82 5.78
CA PRO A 106 -0.40 0.54 6.32
C PRO A 106 0.52 -0.18 5.32
N ASP A 107 1.51 -0.91 5.83
CA ASP A 107 2.14 -2.01 5.08
C ASP A 107 2.12 -3.28 5.91
N ILE A 108 1.85 -4.41 5.24
CA ILE A 108 1.45 -5.66 5.89
C ILE A 108 2.23 -6.82 5.30
N ILE A 109 2.75 -7.68 6.19
CA ILE A 109 3.37 -8.95 5.82
C ILE A 109 2.82 -10.10 6.66
N GLU A 110 2.74 -11.29 6.08
CA GLU A 110 2.48 -12.51 6.82
C GLU A 110 3.78 -13.24 7.15
N ASN A 111 3.90 -13.72 8.39
CA ASN A 111 5.00 -14.54 8.83
C ASN A 111 4.51 -15.59 9.83
N ASN A 112 4.70 -16.87 9.50
CA ASN A 112 4.41 -18.01 10.39
C ASN A 112 2.99 -18.04 10.98
N GLY A 113 1.97 -17.67 10.21
CA GLY A 113 0.57 -17.67 10.62
C GLY A 113 0.10 -16.38 11.28
N THR A 114 0.96 -15.38 11.41
CA THR A 114 0.62 -14.06 11.95
C THR A 114 0.83 -12.99 10.88
N TYR A 115 -0.13 -12.08 10.76
CA TYR A 115 0.03 -10.87 9.97
C TYR A 115 0.60 -9.76 10.85
N HIS A 116 1.56 -9.02 10.32
CA HIS A 116 2.21 -7.88 10.96
C HIS A 116 1.91 -6.65 10.12
N MET A 117 1.31 -5.62 10.72
CA MET A 117 1.08 -4.32 10.10
C MET A 117 1.98 -3.30 10.77
N TYR A 118 2.59 -2.45 9.96
CA TYR A 118 3.26 -1.24 10.42
C TYR A 118 2.49 -0.05 9.89
N LEU A 119 2.06 0.80 10.81
CA LEU A 119 1.04 1.79 10.55
C LEU A 119 1.47 3.15 11.07
N THR A 120 1.30 4.17 10.25
CA THR A 120 1.49 5.55 10.70
C THR A 120 0.30 5.98 11.55
N VAL A 121 0.58 6.51 12.74
CA VAL A 121 -0.45 7.01 13.67
C VAL A 121 -0.20 8.47 14.00
N VAL A 122 -1.24 9.29 13.85
CA VAL A 122 -1.27 10.67 14.34
C VAL A 122 -2.27 10.74 15.50
N PRO A 123 -1.90 11.30 16.67
CA PRO A 123 -2.68 11.20 17.90
C PRO A 123 -3.78 12.26 17.97
N GLY A 124 -4.65 12.29 16.98
CA GLY A 124 -5.83 13.14 16.95
C GLY A 124 -6.20 13.65 15.56
N THR A 125 -7.13 14.60 15.57
CA THR A 125 -7.61 15.32 14.40
C THR A 125 -7.10 16.75 14.38
N PHE A 126 -6.46 17.15 13.28
CA PHE A 126 -5.78 18.42 13.18
C PHE A 126 -6.09 19.15 11.87
N THR A 127 -5.93 20.47 11.88
CA THR A 127 -6.18 21.32 10.71
C THR A 127 -4.88 21.73 10.00
N ASP A 128 -3.72 21.30 10.50
CA ASP A 128 -2.40 21.49 9.88
C ASP A 128 -1.47 20.25 10.08
N TRP A 129 -0.25 20.30 9.53
CA TRP A 129 0.71 19.19 9.50
C TRP A 129 1.75 19.17 10.64
N LYS A 130 1.64 20.06 11.64
CA LYS A 130 2.66 20.32 12.67
C LYS A 130 2.52 19.46 13.92
N HIS A 131 1.85 18.30 13.81
CA HIS A 131 1.55 17.41 14.92
C HIS A 131 2.40 16.15 14.89
N PRO A 132 2.77 15.55 16.03
CA PRO A 132 3.62 14.37 16.05
C PRO A 132 2.98 13.20 15.30
N ARG A 133 3.82 12.27 14.83
CA ARG A 133 3.37 11.02 14.24
C ARG A 133 4.42 9.94 14.44
N GLU A 134 3.97 8.71 14.58
CA GLU A 134 4.84 7.56 14.82
C GLU A 134 4.42 6.38 13.96
N ILE A 135 5.29 5.39 13.86
CA ILE A 135 4.96 4.10 13.25
C ILE A 135 4.77 3.09 14.37
N VAL A 136 3.61 2.43 14.39
CA VAL A 136 3.28 1.37 15.34
C VAL A 136 3.29 0.01 14.67
N HIS A 137 3.59 -1.02 15.45
CA HIS A 137 3.47 -2.42 15.08
C HIS A 137 2.17 -3.00 15.65
N LEU A 138 1.36 -3.56 14.75
CA LEU A 138 0.15 -4.30 15.07
C LEU A 138 0.27 -5.74 14.55
N THR A 139 -0.42 -6.67 15.21
CA THR A 139 -0.54 -8.05 14.73
C THR A 139 -1.99 -8.49 14.59
N SER A 140 -2.25 -9.39 13.63
CA SER A 140 -3.56 -9.98 13.40
C SER A 140 -3.43 -11.45 12.99
N TYR A 141 -4.46 -12.24 13.26
CA TYR A 141 -4.60 -13.60 12.74
C TYR A 141 -5.61 -13.71 11.58
N ASN A 142 -6.44 -12.68 11.38
CA ASN A 142 -7.55 -12.72 10.43
C ASN A 142 -7.59 -11.53 9.45
N LEU A 143 -6.62 -10.60 9.55
CA LEU A 143 -6.57 -9.34 8.77
C LEU A 143 -7.75 -8.40 9.04
N ILE A 144 -8.47 -8.57 10.15
CA ILE A 144 -9.61 -7.71 10.54
C ILE A 144 -9.35 -7.10 11.90
N ASP A 145 -9.00 -7.93 12.89
CA ASP A 145 -8.77 -7.51 14.26
C ASP A 145 -7.26 -7.38 14.51
N TRP A 146 -6.84 -6.20 14.96
CA TRP A 146 -5.44 -5.82 15.08
C TRP A 146 -5.08 -5.44 16.52
N ASP A 147 -4.19 -6.22 17.09
CA ASP A 147 -3.66 -6.04 18.43
C ASP A 147 -2.38 -5.21 18.41
N TYR A 148 -2.37 -4.13 19.18
CA TYR A 148 -1.17 -3.32 19.39
C TYR A 148 -0.03 -4.12 20.02
N GLN A 149 1.17 -3.96 19.47
CA GLN A 149 2.39 -4.58 20.01
C GLN A 149 3.38 -3.54 20.55
N SER A 150 3.76 -2.55 19.73
CA SER A 150 4.76 -1.54 20.10
C SER A 150 4.70 -0.31 19.19
N SER A 151 5.23 0.81 19.68
CA SER A 151 5.63 1.95 18.85
C SER A 151 7.12 1.84 18.53
N LEU A 152 7.49 2.09 17.28
CA LEU A 152 8.88 1.95 16.86
C LEU A 152 9.71 3.18 17.26
N SER A 153 10.89 2.93 17.83
CA SER A 153 11.90 3.97 18.07
C SER A 153 12.76 4.17 16.82
N LEU A 154 12.34 5.08 15.95
CA LEU A 154 13.01 5.42 14.69
C LEU A 154 13.75 6.76 14.79
N ALA A 155 14.23 7.29 13.66
CA ALA A 155 15.08 8.48 13.62
C ALA A 155 14.44 9.76 14.18
N SER A 156 13.10 9.86 14.25
CA SER A 156 12.40 11.01 14.84
C SER A 156 10.94 10.71 15.23
N ASP A 157 10.27 11.70 15.84
CA ASP A 157 8.81 11.78 16.12
C ASP A 157 7.99 12.29 14.89
N LYS A 158 8.59 12.20 13.71
CA LYS A 158 8.07 12.71 12.44
C LYS A 158 8.33 11.73 11.31
N VAL A 159 7.93 10.48 11.55
CA VAL A 159 8.16 9.35 10.64
C VAL A 159 6.84 8.79 10.15
N ILE A 160 6.77 8.45 8.87
CA ILE A 160 5.56 7.93 8.21
C ILE A 160 5.90 6.83 7.20
N ASP A 161 4.86 6.17 6.71
CA ASP A 161 4.87 5.32 5.52
C ASP A 161 5.89 4.18 5.61
N ALA A 162 5.64 3.24 6.51
CA ALA A 162 6.46 2.04 6.62
C ALA A 162 6.33 1.19 5.35
N GLY A 163 7.46 0.66 4.88
CA GLY A 163 7.56 -0.33 3.82
C GLY A 163 8.39 -1.53 4.27
N ILE A 164 7.77 -2.69 4.51
CA ILE A 164 8.45 -3.88 5.03
C ILE A 164 8.91 -4.78 3.89
N PHE A 165 10.15 -5.23 4.00
CA PHE A 165 10.73 -6.20 3.09
C PHE A 165 11.38 -7.35 3.85
N LYS A 166 10.98 -8.59 3.55
CA LYS A 166 11.65 -9.79 4.07
C LYS A 166 12.92 -10.05 3.26
N VAL A 167 14.08 -9.80 3.87
CA VAL A 167 15.39 -10.04 3.25
C VAL A 167 15.69 -11.54 3.19
N ASN A 168 15.42 -12.24 4.30
CA ASN A 168 15.50 -13.69 4.42
C ASN A 168 14.68 -14.15 5.65
N ASP A 169 14.74 -15.43 6.00
CA ASP A 169 13.95 -16.00 7.10
C ASP A 169 14.18 -15.39 8.48
N ASN A 170 15.30 -14.72 8.70
CA ASN A 170 15.67 -14.13 9.99
C ASN A 170 16.04 -12.65 9.89
N LEU A 171 15.70 -11.99 8.78
CA LEU A 171 16.03 -10.58 8.58
C LEU A 171 14.95 -9.88 7.76
N TRP A 172 14.45 -8.80 8.33
CA TRP A 172 13.51 -7.88 7.70
C TRP A 172 14.08 -6.48 7.73
N TYR A 173 13.82 -5.74 6.66
CA TYR A 173 14.03 -4.31 6.60
C TYR A 173 12.68 -3.60 6.62
N LEU A 174 12.65 -2.45 7.29
CA LEU A 174 11.54 -1.51 7.27
C LEU A 174 12.10 -0.21 6.73
N TYR A 175 11.68 0.17 5.54
CA TYR A 175 11.95 1.48 4.96
C TYR A 175 10.87 2.44 5.42
N TYR A 176 11.22 3.69 5.65
CA TYR A 176 10.25 4.69 6.11
C TYR A 176 10.69 6.09 5.74
N ASN A 177 9.73 7.01 5.72
CA ASN A 177 10.00 8.41 5.51
C ASN A 177 10.38 9.11 6.82
N ASN A 178 11.47 9.90 6.80
CA ASN A 178 11.82 10.80 7.89
C ASN A 178 11.54 12.25 7.49
N GLU A 179 10.40 12.79 7.92
CA GLU A 179 9.97 14.13 7.54
C GLU A 179 10.92 15.23 8.04
N LYS A 180 11.56 15.03 9.22
CA LYS A 180 12.53 16.00 9.75
C LYS A 180 13.80 16.11 8.92
N ASP A 181 14.15 15.08 8.16
CA ASP A 181 15.29 15.11 7.23
C ASP A 181 14.82 15.27 5.78
N ARG A 182 14.08 16.36 5.52
CA ARG A 182 13.60 16.75 4.18
C ARG A 182 12.82 15.63 3.48
N LYS A 183 12.09 14.80 4.24
CA LYS A 183 11.36 13.64 3.71
C LYS A 183 12.27 12.64 2.96
N SER A 184 13.47 12.39 3.49
CA SER A 184 14.37 11.33 2.99
C SER A 184 13.87 9.96 3.44
N ILE A 185 14.23 8.91 2.70
CA ILE A 185 13.93 7.52 3.08
C ILE A 185 15.07 6.97 3.94
N TYR A 186 14.69 6.42 5.08
CA TYR A 186 15.52 5.72 6.03
C TYR A 186 15.18 4.24 6.02
N TYR A 187 15.99 3.42 6.68
CA TYR A 187 15.62 2.05 6.97
C TYR A 187 16.02 1.62 8.38
N ALA A 188 15.29 0.64 8.90
CA ALA A 188 15.59 -0.09 10.12
C ALA A 188 15.66 -1.59 9.79
N GLN A 189 16.32 -2.37 10.66
CA GLN A 189 16.38 -3.82 10.54
C GLN A 189 15.82 -4.52 11.77
N SER A 190 15.24 -5.70 11.56
CA SER A 190 14.73 -6.57 12.62
C SER A 190 15.00 -8.03 12.28
N SER A 191 15.21 -8.85 13.30
CA SER A 191 15.32 -10.31 13.19
C SER A 191 14.08 -11.05 13.68
N ASP A 192 13.04 -10.35 14.11
CA ASP A 192 11.85 -10.94 14.72
C ASP A 192 10.53 -10.20 14.41
N LEU A 193 10.56 -9.16 13.56
CA LEU A 193 9.43 -8.27 13.27
C LEU A 193 8.84 -7.59 14.52
N ARG A 194 9.62 -7.42 15.58
CA ARG A 194 9.17 -6.79 16.84
C ARG A 194 10.16 -5.73 17.31
N ASN A 195 11.44 -6.09 17.32
CA ASN A 195 12.53 -5.22 17.74
C ASN A 195 13.25 -4.68 16.51
N TRP A 196 13.24 -3.36 16.37
CA TRP A 196 13.81 -2.66 15.22
C TRP A 196 15.02 -1.82 15.64
N THR A 197 16.09 -1.93 14.87
CA THR A 197 17.27 -1.06 14.99
C THR A 197 17.30 -0.11 13.81
N ASP A 198 17.20 1.19 14.05
CA ASP A 198 17.38 2.20 13.01
C ASP A 198 18.80 2.14 12.43
N MET A 199 18.88 2.13 11.09
CA MET A 199 20.13 2.02 10.35
C MET A 199 20.48 3.31 9.59
N GLY A 200 19.61 4.32 9.66
CA GLY A 200 19.82 5.62 9.05
C GLY A 200 19.33 5.72 7.61
N ARG A 201 19.81 6.75 6.92
CA ARG A 201 19.33 7.21 5.62
C ARG A 201 19.84 6.37 4.45
N VAL A 202 18.97 6.10 3.47
CA VAL A 202 19.31 5.32 2.25
C VAL A 202 18.94 6.00 0.94
N VAL A 203 17.90 6.84 0.90
CA VAL A 203 17.53 7.63 -0.29
C VAL A 203 17.29 9.08 0.14
N ALA A 204 17.99 10.03 -0.49
CA ALA A 204 18.00 11.44 -0.08
C ALA A 204 18.23 12.43 -1.22
N ASP A 205 18.24 11.94 -2.46
CA ASP A 205 18.43 12.74 -3.67
C ASP A 205 17.19 13.56 -4.03
N GLN A 206 16.00 13.10 -3.61
CA GLN A 206 14.73 13.82 -3.68
C GLN A 206 13.94 13.64 -2.37
N SER A 207 13.07 14.61 -2.05
CA SER A 207 12.02 14.41 -1.06
C SER A 207 10.97 13.43 -1.59
N GLY A 208 10.48 12.53 -0.74
CA GLY A 208 9.40 11.62 -1.11
C GLY A 208 8.76 10.93 0.09
N GLU A 209 7.84 10.02 -0.16
CA GLU A 209 7.16 9.19 0.85
C GLU A 209 6.72 7.85 0.25
N GLY A 210 6.01 7.01 1.00
CA GLY A 210 5.53 5.70 0.52
C GLY A 210 6.59 4.77 -0.09
N PRO A 211 7.71 4.46 0.61
CA PRO A 211 8.69 3.52 0.08
C PRO A 211 8.10 2.10 0.00
N LYS A 212 8.02 1.53 -1.20
CA LYS A 212 7.66 0.12 -1.41
C LYS A 212 8.79 -0.66 -2.05
N VAL A 213 9.30 -1.68 -1.36
CA VAL A 213 10.39 -2.52 -1.86
C VAL A 213 9.87 -3.87 -2.35
N PHE A 214 10.37 -4.32 -3.49
CA PHE A 214 10.06 -5.63 -4.07
C PHE A 214 11.25 -6.19 -4.84
N TYR A 215 11.26 -7.51 -5.05
CA TYR A 215 12.30 -8.20 -5.82
C TYR A 215 11.73 -8.69 -7.14
N TRP A 216 12.36 -8.33 -8.25
CA TRP A 216 11.91 -8.71 -9.59
C TRP A 216 13.09 -8.70 -10.57
N HIS A 217 13.06 -9.56 -11.59
CA HIS A 217 14.15 -9.67 -12.59
C HIS A 217 15.58 -9.70 -12.00
N ASN A 218 15.76 -10.48 -10.94
CA ASN A 218 17.02 -10.65 -10.21
C ASN A 218 17.58 -9.38 -9.54
N LYS A 219 16.74 -8.38 -9.27
CA LYS A 219 17.13 -7.12 -8.64
C LYS A 219 16.10 -6.66 -7.61
N TYR A 220 16.53 -5.87 -6.63
CA TYR A 220 15.62 -5.18 -5.74
C TYR A 220 15.23 -3.83 -6.33
N PHE A 221 13.97 -3.48 -6.20
CA PHE A 221 13.42 -2.20 -6.60
C PHE A 221 12.73 -1.53 -5.42
N MET A 222 12.76 -0.20 -5.40
CA MET A 222 11.99 0.63 -4.47
C MET A 222 11.19 1.64 -5.28
N ILE A 223 9.89 1.73 -5.02
CA ILE A 223 9.03 2.82 -5.45
C ILE A 223 8.98 3.86 -4.34
N VAL A 224 9.07 5.15 -4.70
CA VAL A 224 8.91 6.27 -3.76
C VAL A 224 8.01 7.32 -4.41
N ASP A 225 6.99 7.78 -3.70
CA ASP A 225 6.16 8.90 -4.15
C ASP A 225 6.93 10.22 -4.02
N ASN A 226 7.19 10.90 -5.14
CA ASN A 226 7.83 12.22 -5.14
C ASN A 226 6.84 13.37 -5.41
N TRP A 227 5.53 13.11 -5.33
CA TRP A 227 4.41 13.99 -5.69
C TRP A 227 4.46 14.53 -7.12
N LYS A 228 5.19 13.85 -8.01
CA LYS A 228 5.32 14.14 -9.45
C LYS A 228 5.44 12.84 -10.23
N GLY A 229 4.60 11.88 -9.86
CA GLY A 229 4.77 10.46 -10.18
C GLY A 229 5.71 9.77 -9.20
N LEU A 230 5.99 8.51 -9.49
CA LEU A 230 6.71 7.62 -8.59
C LEU A 230 8.14 7.40 -9.07
N GLY A 231 9.10 7.73 -8.20
CA GLY A 231 10.51 7.44 -8.41
C GLY A 231 10.76 5.94 -8.32
N VAL A 232 11.59 5.44 -9.24
CA VAL A 232 12.05 4.04 -9.25
C VAL A 232 13.52 4.02 -8.86
N TYR A 233 13.86 3.21 -7.88
CA TYR A 233 15.23 2.95 -7.49
C TYR A 233 15.50 1.46 -7.63
N SER A 234 16.75 1.12 -7.93
CA SER A 234 17.20 -0.26 -7.99
C SER A 234 18.41 -0.50 -7.08
N SER A 235 18.52 -1.70 -6.53
CA SER A 235 19.58 -2.07 -5.60
C SER A 235 19.97 -3.54 -5.78
N ASP A 236 21.24 -3.84 -5.53
CA ASP A 236 21.76 -5.21 -5.47
C ASP A 236 21.89 -5.72 -4.02
N ASP A 237 21.85 -4.81 -3.03
CA ASP A 237 22.18 -5.12 -1.64
C ASP A 237 21.20 -4.53 -0.62
N LEU A 238 20.07 -3.98 -1.09
CA LEU A 238 18.99 -3.35 -0.32
C LEU A 238 19.39 -2.08 0.47
N ARG A 239 20.63 -1.62 0.35
CA ARG A 239 21.14 -0.47 1.13
C ARG A 239 21.58 0.67 0.23
N THR A 240 22.20 0.33 -0.90
CA THR A 240 22.62 1.28 -1.92
C THR A 240 21.59 1.31 -3.03
N TRP A 241 20.94 2.45 -3.21
CA TRP A 241 19.85 2.63 -4.17
C TRP A 241 20.27 3.55 -5.31
N ILE A 242 20.09 3.08 -6.54
CA ILE A 242 20.38 3.84 -7.77
C ILE A 242 19.04 4.27 -8.36
N ARG A 243 18.82 5.58 -8.43
CA ARG A 243 17.61 6.16 -9.02
C ARG A 243 17.61 5.99 -10.54
N GLN A 244 16.47 5.58 -11.08
CA GLN A 244 16.16 5.68 -12.51
C GLN A 244 15.90 7.14 -12.90
N ASP A 245 16.36 7.58 -14.06
CA ASP A 245 16.22 8.98 -14.49
C ASP A 245 14.77 9.48 -14.45
N GLU A 246 13.86 8.72 -15.05
CA GLU A 246 12.44 9.07 -15.19
C GLU A 246 11.56 8.41 -14.11
N ASN A 247 10.60 9.21 -13.60
CA ASN A 247 9.52 8.70 -12.77
C ASN A 247 8.50 7.95 -13.64
N ILE A 248 8.01 6.80 -13.15
CA ILE A 248 6.80 6.19 -13.70
C ILE A 248 5.57 6.96 -13.20
N LEU A 249 4.43 6.82 -13.88
CA LEU A 249 3.16 7.39 -13.42
C LEU A 249 3.19 8.93 -13.22
N ALA A 250 4.15 9.63 -13.83
CA ALA A 250 4.30 11.09 -13.71
C ALA A 250 3.27 11.87 -14.52
N ARG A 251 2.79 11.30 -15.62
CA ARG A 251 1.72 11.85 -16.45
C ARG A 251 0.42 11.10 -16.18
N GLY A 252 -0.69 11.83 -16.24
CA GLY A 252 -2.02 11.23 -16.21
C GLY A 252 -2.29 10.37 -17.43
N GLY A 253 -3.13 9.34 -17.25
CA GLY A 253 -3.64 8.49 -18.32
C GLY A 253 -5.01 8.96 -18.83
N SER A 254 -5.63 8.11 -19.64
CA SER A 254 -6.94 8.33 -20.26
C SER A 254 -8.11 7.62 -19.54
N GLY A 255 -7.81 6.69 -18.64
CA GLY A 255 -8.83 5.94 -17.90
C GLY A 255 -9.60 6.79 -16.89
N VAL A 256 -10.81 6.34 -16.54
CA VAL A 256 -11.66 7.01 -15.56
C VAL A 256 -10.92 7.16 -14.23
N ASP A 257 -10.93 8.39 -13.71
CA ASP A 257 -10.23 8.83 -12.51
C ASP A 257 -8.69 8.69 -12.51
N ASP A 258 -8.06 8.31 -13.63
CA ASP A 258 -6.61 8.08 -13.74
C ASP A 258 -5.85 9.23 -14.46
N GLY A 259 -6.50 10.40 -14.57
CA GLY A 259 -6.03 11.55 -15.35
C GLY A 259 -4.99 12.44 -14.67
N THR A 260 -4.54 12.11 -13.45
CA THR A 260 -3.46 12.82 -12.73
C THR A 260 -2.25 11.90 -12.52
N ASN A 261 -1.13 12.45 -12.03
CA ASN A 261 -0.01 11.60 -11.64
C ASN A 261 -0.45 10.57 -10.58
N GLY A 262 0.18 9.40 -10.62
CA GLY A 262 0.04 8.40 -9.56
C GLY A 262 0.77 8.86 -8.29
N LEU A 263 0.23 8.44 -7.17
CA LEU A 263 0.70 8.70 -5.80
C LEU A 263 0.75 7.38 -5.03
N HIS A 264 1.51 7.34 -3.93
CA HIS A 264 1.76 6.21 -3.00
C HIS A 264 1.27 4.84 -3.46
N ALA A 265 2.19 3.89 -3.65
CA ALA A 265 1.87 2.62 -4.28
C ALA A 265 2.29 1.39 -3.48
N ASP A 266 1.57 0.32 -3.72
CA ASP A 266 1.98 -1.05 -3.44
C ASP A 266 2.31 -1.78 -4.74
N VAL A 267 3.15 -2.82 -4.64
CA VAL A 267 3.56 -3.65 -5.77
C VAL A 267 3.44 -5.12 -5.39
N VAL A 268 2.67 -5.87 -6.18
CA VAL A 268 2.53 -7.32 -6.03
C VAL A 268 3.22 -8.02 -7.19
N ILE A 269 4.18 -8.89 -6.86
CA ILE A 269 4.80 -9.81 -7.82
C ILE A 269 3.98 -11.09 -7.86
N ASN A 270 3.46 -11.44 -9.03
CA ASN A 270 2.63 -12.64 -9.23
C ASN A 270 2.99 -13.33 -10.54
N ASN A 271 3.56 -14.54 -10.45
CA ASN A 271 4.05 -15.34 -11.59
C ASN A 271 4.98 -14.55 -12.53
N ASP A 272 6.03 -13.93 -11.98
CA ASP A 272 7.01 -13.10 -12.73
C ASP A 272 6.45 -11.82 -13.38
N ARG A 273 5.20 -11.47 -13.10
CA ARG A 273 4.60 -10.17 -13.47
C ARG A 273 4.52 -9.27 -12.24
N ALA A 274 4.65 -7.96 -12.46
CA ALA A 274 4.59 -6.97 -11.40
C ALA A 274 3.39 -6.05 -11.61
N TYR A 275 2.49 -6.00 -10.63
CA TYR A 275 1.31 -5.12 -10.64
C TYR A 275 1.50 -4.02 -9.63
N ILE A 276 1.36 -2.77 -10.07
CA ILE A 276 1.43 -1.60 -9.22
C ILE A 276 0.02 -1.09 -8.92
N PHE A 277 -0.32 -1.01 -7.64
CA PHE A 277 -1.56 -0.44 -7.13
C PHE A 277 -1.26 0.94 -6.57
N TYR A 278 -1.93 1.97 -7.07
CA TYR A 278 -1.63 3.36 -6.72
C TYR A 278 -2.92 4.15 -6.65
N PHE A 279 -2.89 5.35 -6.07
CA PHE A 279 -4.07 6.22 -6.07
C PHE A 279 -3.84 7.50 -6.87
N THR A 280 -4.93 8.15 -7.23
CA THR A 280 -4.98 9.44 -7.94
C THR A 280 -5.95 10.38 -7.25
N HIS A 281 -5.79 11.69 -7.49
CA HIS A 281 -6.76 12.71 -7.11
C HIS A 281 -7.42 13.27 -8.39
N PRO A 282 -8.45 12.62 -8.93
CA PRO A 282 -8.96 12.89 -10.26
C PRO A 282 -9.44 14.34 -10.48
N GLY A 283 -10.02 14.99 -9.48
CA GLY A 283 -10.47 16.39 -9.61
C GLY A 283 -9.33 17.42 -9.61
N ARG A 284 -8.07 17.02 -9.35
CA ARG A 284 -6.88 17.88 -9.48
C ARG A 284 -6.35 17.98 -10.91
N ALA A 285 -7.02 17.37 -11.88
CA ALA A 285 -6.68 17.48 -13.30
C ALA A 285 -6.59 18.96 -13.74
N ASN A 286 -5.79 19.22 -14.77
CA ASN A 286 -5.56 20.56 -15.33
C ASN A 286 -5.03 21.60 -14.31
N GLY A 287 -4.35 21.15 -13.26
CA GLY A 287 -3.78 22.03 -12.24
C GLY A 287 -4.80 22.63 -11.28
N ASN A 288 -5.99 22.02 -11.16
CA ASN A 288 -6.98 22.45 -10.19
C ASN A 288 -6.46 22.25 -8.75
N SER A 289 -6.14 23.36 -8.10
CA SER A 289 -5.64 23.43 -6.73
C SER A 289 -6.69 23.90 -5.73
N GLY A 290 -7.93 24.10 -6.16
CA GLY A 290 -9.03 24.46 -5.27
C GLY A 290 -9.27 23.37 -4.24
N ASP A 291 -9.72 23.74 -3.06
CA ASP A 291 -10.04 22.77 -2.01
C ASP A 291 -11.55 22.47 -2.03
N SER A 292 -11.91 21.27 -2.48
CA SER A 292 -13.28 20.84 -2.75
C SER A 292 -13.39 19.33 -2.64
N TYR A 293 -14.61 18.79 -2.53
CA TYR A 293 -14.84 17.36 -2.60
C TYR A 293 -14.13 16.70 -3.81
N GLU A 294 -14.23 17.29 -5.01
CA GLU A 294 -13.64 16.73 -6.23
C GLU A 294 -12.11 16.68 -6.19
N THR A 295 -11.45 17.66 -5.57
CA THR A 295 -9.98 17.72 -5.47
C THR A 295 -9.43 16.93 -4.29
N ARG A 296 -10.30 16.55 -3.35
CA ARG A 296 -9.98 15.69 -2.20
C ARG A 296 -10.21 14.23 -2.49
N ARG A 297 -11.26 13.88 -3.24
CA ARG A 297 -11.60 12.48 -3.54
C ARG A 297 -10.42 11.77 -4.19
N SER A 298 -10.30 10.49 -3.92
CA SER A 298 -9.25 9.65 -4.49
C SER A 298 -9.77 8.27 -4.85
N SER A 299 -9.17 7.71 -5.88
CA SER A 299 -9.51 6.39 -6.42
C SER A 299 -8.25 5.58 -6.54
N ILE A 300 -8.34 4.28 -6.28
CA ILE A 300 -7.26 3.33 -6.48
C ILE A 300 -7.32 2.82 -7.92
N GLN A 301 -6.15 2.69 -8.52
CA GLN A 301 -5.89 2.25 -9.88
C GLN A 301 -4.91 1.08 -9.84
N VAL A 302 -4.84 0.33 -10.94
CA VAL A 302 -3.81 -0.69 -11.14
C VAL A 302 -3.22 -0.56 -12.53
N ALA A 303 -1.92 -0.81 -12.63
CA ALA A 303 -1.20 -0.96 -13.88
C ALA A 303 -0.22 -2.13 -13.78
N GLU A 304 0.21 -2.65 -14.92
CA GLU A 304 1.31 -3.60 -14.98
C GLU A 304 2.62 -2.86 -15.23
N LEU A 305 3.65 -3.22 -14.47
CA LEU A 305 5.01 -2.75 -14.69
C LEU A 305 5.67 -3.59 -15.78
N GLU A 306 6.43 -2.93 -16.64
CA GLU A 306 7.25 -3.56 -17.67
C GLU A 306 8.72 -3.29 -17.37
N TYR A 307 9.56 -4.30 -17.55
CA TYR A 307 11.00 -4.18 -17.36
C TYR A 307 11.74 -4.47 -18.65
N LYS A 308 12.57 -3.51 -19.07
CA LYS A 308 13.38 -3.64 -20.28
C LYS A 308 14.71 -2.91 -20.09
N ASP A 309 15.81 -3.61 -20.40
CA ASP A 309 17.16 -3.04 -20.41
C ASP A 309 17.53 -2.30 -19.11
N GLY A 310 17.09 -2.81 -17.95
CA GLY A 310 17.38 -2.22 -16.64
C GLY A 310 16.39 -1.15 -16.17
N ILE A 311 15.37 -0.84 -16.98
CA ILE A 311 14.43 0.26 -16.75
C ILE A 311 13.03 -0.32 -16.49
N ILE A 312 12.37 0.16 -15.43
CA ILE A 312 10.95 -0.08 -15.19
C ILE A 312 10.16 1.04 -15.86
N THR A 313 9.17 0.63 -16.65
CA THR A 313 8.19 1.51 -17.28
C THR A 313 6.78 1.07 -16.88
N CYS A 314 5.81 1.96 -17.09
CA CYS A 314 4.43 1.68 -16.76
C CYS A 314 3.50 2.38 -17.75
N ASP A 315 2.87 1.61 -18.62
CA ASP A 315 1.83 2.10 -19.51
C ASP A 315 0.46 1.82 -18.87
N ARG A 316 0.00 2.79 -18.07
CA ARG A 316 -1.26 2.71 -17.33
C ARG A 316 -2.51 2.65 -18.22
N ASP A 317 -2.41 2.98 -19.51
CA ASP A 317 -3.55 2.94 -20.44
C ASP A 317 -3.77 1.56 -21.06
N LYS A 318 -2.83 0.62 -20.86
CA LYS A 318 -3.04 -0.78 -21.23
C LYS A 318 -4.07 -1.44 -20.30
N PRO A 319 -5.01 -2.24 -20.83
CA PRO A 319 -5.86 -3.10 -20.00
C PRO A 319 -5.01 -4.05 -19.15
N VAL A 320 -5.27 -4.09 -17.85
CA VAL A 320 -4.53 -4.96 -16.93
C VAL A 320 -5.22 -6.31 -16.85
N GLN A 321 -4.60 -7.35 -17.40
CA GLN A 321 -5.02 -8.74 -17.21
C GLN A 321 -4.43 -9.28 -15.91
N ILE A 322 -5.25 -9.48 -14.89
CA ILE A 322 -4.82 -9.86 -13.54
C ILE A 322 -5.51 -11.15 -13.05
N CYS A 323 -4.74 -11.96 -12.33
CA CYS A 323 -5.21 -13.10 -11.52
C CYS A 323 -4.14 -13.37 -10.46
N LEU A 324 -4.20 -12.62 -9.37
CA LEU A 324 -3.36 -12.81 -8.20
C LEU A 324 -3.65 -14.18 -7.57
N LYS A 325 -2.60 -14.92 -7.20
CA LYS A 325 -2.69 -16.32 -6.73
C LYS A 325 -2.36 -16.49 -5.25
#